data_AF-A0A564WFP0-F1
#
_entry.id   AF-A0A564WFP0-F1
#
_cell.length_a   1.000
_cell.length_b   1.000
_cell.length_c   1.000
_cell.angle_alpha   90.00
_cell.angle_beta   90.00
_cell.angle_gamma   90.00
#
_symmetry.space_group_name_H-M   'P 1'
#
loop_
_entity.id
_entity.type
_entity.pdbx_description
1 polymer ?
#
loop_
_entity_poly.entity_id
_entity_poly.type
_entity_poly.pdbx_seq_one_letter_code
_entity_poly.pdbx_strand_id
1 'polypeptide(L)'
;MLTGNYLTCGRMHVDRSESGLSATCRSGASVVSDAERINWTLSVPQQSHSGETVPEDVEDLVGLVLVAAWRDLNKVALHAGSISRNGTCALLCATSGGGKTTLTASLIRRGWQTLGDDKLLLVIDGQGVSRLSALIHNFNLHPRTETWFPEIGDISRLPRYSAWTEKRKVRIEAIWPGAAAFEGVPTHVLAIERSSAISDIRVAPMPKEEVLPTLLRQTVVPKDRNQAAQILKVLAATASTVKGLKVTVGQEVYRHPDRLEALEEVLH
;
A
#
# COMPACT_ATOMS: atom_id res chain seq x y z
N MET A 1 -0.37 21.20 2.31
CA MET A 1 -0.19 20.26 1.19
C MET A 1 0.29 21.04 -0.01
N LEU A 2 1.16 20.47 -0.84
CA LEU A 2 1.51 21.05 -2.13
C LEU A 2 0.39 20.67 -3.13
N THR A 3 -0.17 21.65 -3.84
CA THR A 3 -1.31 21.43 -4.74
C THR A 3 -0.89 21.64 -6.18
N GLY A 4 -0.56 20.56 -6.88
CA GLY A 4 -0.32 20.59 -8.32
C GLY A 4 -1.61 20.62 -9.14
N ASN A 5 -1.49 20.97 -10.41
CA ASN A 5 -2.63 20.99 -11.33
C ASN A 5 -3.07 19.57 -11.77
N TYR A 6 -2.24 18.55 -11.54
CA TYR A 6 -2.50 17.16 -11.92
C TYR A 6 -2.77 16.25 -10.70
N LEU A 7 -1.91 16.28 -9.69
CA LEU A 7 -2.08 15.53 -8.43
C LEU A 7 -1.90 16.43 -7.22
N THR A 8 -2.60 16.10 -6.13
CA THR A 8 -2.37 16.69 -4.81
C THR A 8 -1.63 15.67 -3.96
N CYS A 9 -0.36 15.95 -3.68
CA CYS A 9 0.52 15.07 -2.91
C CYS A 9 1.05 15.81 -1.68
N GLY A 10 1.37 15.07 -0.63
CA GLY A 10 1.87 15.67 0.62
C GLY A 10 3.23 16.35 0.45
N ARG A 11 4.14 15.72 -0.32
CA ARG A 11 5.57 16.06 -0.43
C ARG A 11 6.03 16.54 -1.80
N MET A 12 5.14 16.47 -2.80
CA MET A 12 5.49 16.70 -4.20
C MET A 12 4.47 17.61 -4.85
N HIS A 13 4.93 18.57 -5.64
CA HIS A 13 4.09 19.32 -6.56
C HIS A 13 4.08 18.59 -7.90
N VAL A 14 2.91 18.21 -8.43
CA VAL A 14 2.82 17.49 -9.71
C VAL A 14 1.90 18.23 -10.67
N ASP A 15 2.48 18.69 -11.77
CA ASP A 15 1.79 19.42 -12.82
C ASP A 15 1.79 18.65 -14.13
N ARG A 16 0.85 19.04 -14.98
CA ARG A 16 0.73 18.65 -16.37
C ARG A 16 0.70 19.91 -17.24
N SER A 17 1.39 19.83 -18.36
CA SER A 17 1.38 20.79 -19.46
C SER A 17 1.29 20.03 -20.79
N GLU A 18 1.30 20.77 -21.91
CA GLU A 18 1.43 20.17 -23.25
C GLU A 18 2.77 19.43 -23.43
N SER A 19 3.81 19.82 -22.69
CA SER A 19 5.13 19.21 -22.77
C SER A 19 5.27 17.93 -21.95
N GLY A 20 4.26 17.54 -21.16
CA GLY A 20 4.29 16.33 -20.34
C GLY A 20 3.87 16.55 -18.88
N LEU A 21 4.30 15.63 -18.01
CA LEU A 21 4.20 15.75 -16.56
C LEU A 21 5.50 16.28 -15.99
N SER A 22 5.39 17.13 -14.97
CA SER A 22 6.52 17.55 -14.16
C SER A 22 6.20 17.37 -12.69
N ALA A 23 7.21 17.04 -11.91
CA ALA A 23 7.09 17.04 -10.48
C ALA A 23 8.35 17.51 -9.77
N THR A 24 8.16 18.21 -8.66
CA THR A 24 9.26 18.74 -7.84
C THR A 24 8.98 18.47 -6.38
N CYS A 25 10.00 17.98 -5.67
CA CYS A 25 9.98 17.76 -4.23
C CYS A 25 10.71 18.90 -3.50
N ARG A 26 10.55 18.96 -2.17
CA ARG A 26 11.11 20.03 -1.33
C ARG A 26 12.64 19.99 -1.21
N SER A 27 13.27 18.85 -1.45
CA SER A 27 14.73 18.77 -1.55
C SER A 27 15.29 19.49 -2.78
N GLY A 28 14.45 19.77 -3.78
CA GLY A 28 14.85 20.23 -5.11
C GLY A 28 14.93 19.11 -6.14
N ALA A 29 14.82 17.84 -5.74
CA ALA A 29 14.71 16.73 -6.68
C ALA A 29 13.46 16.89 -7.54
N SER A 30 13.59 16.62 -8.84
CA SER A 30 12.50 16.79 -9.80
C SER A 30 12.52 15.73 -10.88
N VAL A 31 11.36 15.49 -11.49
CA VAL A 31 11.22 14.65 -12.67
C VAL A 31 10.38 15.37 -13.72
N VAL A 32 10.73 15.21 -14.98
CA VAL A 32 9.96 15.73 -16.12
C VAL A 32 9.82 14.64 -17.17
N SER A 33 8.64 14.49 -17.75
CA SER A 33 8.40 13.62 -18.89
C SER A 33 8.34 14.42 -20.19
N ASP A 34 8.51 13.73 -21.33
CA ASP A 34 8.01 14.23 -22.61
C ASP A 34 6.46 14.21 -22.66
N ALA A 35 5.90 14.76 -23.74
CA ALA A 35 4.44 14.87 -23.93
C ALA A 35 3.75 13.50 -23.96
N GLU A 36 4.42 12.49 -24.52
CA GLU A 36 3.93 11.12 -24.65
C GLU A 36 4.12 10.31 -23.35
N ARG A 37 4.87 10.84 -22.38
CA ARG A 37 5.27 10.21 -21.12
C ARG A 37 6.07 8.92 -21.30
N ILE A 38 6.81 8.81 -22.40
CA ILE A 38 7.68 7.68 -22.71
C ILE A 38 9.04 7.90 -22.08
N ASN A 39 9.63 9.08 -22.28
CA ASN A 39 10.93 9.43 -21.73
C ASN A 39 10.76 10.31 -20.50
N TRP A 40 11.50 9.98 -19.44
CA TRP A 40 11.50 10.72 -18.19
C TRP A 40 12.93 11.09 -17.79
N THR A 41 13.13 12.34 -17.39
CA THR A 41 14.41 12.84 -16.88
C THR A 41 14.26 13.16 -15.40
N LEU A 42 15.01 12.45 -14.56
CA LEU A 42 15.11 12.69 -13.13
C LEU A 42 16.34 13.55 -12.83
N SER A 43 16.14 14.68 -12.16
CA SER A 43 17.19 15.58 -11.69
C SER A 43 17.29 15.50 -10.17
N VAL A 44 18.49 15.22 -9.66
CA VAL A 44 18.74 15.08 -8.22
C VAL A 44 19.80 16.09 -7.79
N PRO A 45 19.50 17.02 -6.87
CA PRO A 45 20.47 18.02 -6.44
C PRO A 45 21.60 17.36 -5.62
N GLN A 46 22.82 17.87 -5.77
CA GLN A 46 23.99 17.38 -5.00
C GLN A 46 23.89 17.68 -3.51
N GLN A 47 23.14 18.72 -3.12
CA GLN A 47 22.90 19.10 -1.73
C GLN A 47 21.41 19.45 -1.55
N SER A 48 20.80 18.97 -0.47
CA SER A 48 19.40 19.31 -0.15
C SER A 48 19.31 20.79 0.25
N HIS A 49 18.43 21.56 -0.40
CA HIS A 49 18.24 22.98 -0.07
C HIS A 49 17.58 23.23 1.29
N SER A 50 16.99 22.20 1.92
CA SER A 50 16.06 22.33 3.04
C SER A 50 16.32 21.39 4.22
N GLY A 51 17.45 20.67 4.23
CA GLY A 51 17.72 19.60 5.21
C GLY A 51 16.82 18.37 5.06
N GLU A 52 16.02 18.31 3.99
CA GLU A 52 15.20 17.14 3.64
C GLU A 52 16.00 16.03 2.94
N THR A 53 15.60 14.78 3.12
CA THR A 53 16.34 13.60 2.62
C THR A 53 16.07 13.34 1.14
N VAL A 54 17.08 13.63 0.31
CA VAL A 54 17.08 13.35 -1.15
C VAL A 54 16.67 11.91 -1.52
N PRO A 55 17.09 10.84 -0.80
CA PRO A 55 16.72 9.47 -1.18
C PRO A 55 15.21 9.17 -1.13
N GLU A 56 14.48 9.72 -0.15
CA GLU A 56 13.02 9.55 -0.04
C GLU A 56 12.31 10.22 -1.21
N ASP A 57 12.70 11.45 -1.52
CA ASP A 57 12.13 12.20 -2.65
C ASP A 57 12.41 11.50 -4.00
N VAL A 58 13.59 10.90 -4.16
CA VAL A 58 13.90 10.08 -5.35
C VAL A 58 13.00 8.85 -5.44
N GLU A 59 12.76 8.14 -4.33
CA GLU A 59 11.83 7.00 -4.31
C GLU A 59 10.40 7.43 -4.69
N ASP A 60 9.93 8.55 -4.14
CA ASP A 60 8.61 9.10 -4.45
C ASP A 60 8.48 9.49 -5.93
N LEU A 61 9.51 10.14 -6.51
CA LEU A 61 9.55 10.53 -7.91
C LEU A 61 9.57 9.30 -8.84
N VAL A 62 10.38 8.29 -8.53
CA VAL A 62 10.36 7.01 -9.27
C VAL A 62 8.99 6.34 -9.14
N GLY A 63 8.39 6.37 -7.95
CA GLY A 63 7.01 5.92 -7.72
C GLY A 63 6.00 6.62 -8.61
N LEU A 64 6.10 7.95 -8.78
CA LEU A 64 5.24 8.71 -9.68
C LEU A 64 5.40 8.26 -11.14
N VAL A 65 6.63 8.07 -11.63
CA VAL A 65 6.91 7.61 -12.99
C VAL A 65 6.24 6.26 -13.23
N LEU A 66 6.44 5.31 -12.32
CA LEU A 66 5.85 3.97 -12.43
C LEU A 66 4.32 4.01 -12.40
N VAL A 67 3.73 4.78 -11.48
CA VAL A 67 2.28 4.92 -11.38
C VAL A 67 1.68 5.58 -12.61
N ALA A 68 2.36 6.57 -13.21
CA ALA A 68 1.92 7.20 -14.45
C ALA A 68 1.92 6.19 -15.61
N ALA A 69 2.99 5.39 -15.76
CA ALA A 69 3.07 4.35 -16.79
C ALA A 69 2.03 3.25 -16.57
N TRP A 70 1.82 2.79 -15.34
CA TRP A 70 0.80 1.79 -15.02
C TRP A 70 -0.61 2.25 -15.33
N ARG A 71 -0.91 3.52 -15.05
CA ARG A 71 -2.18 4.15 -15.39
C ARG A 71 -2.46 4.15 -16.89
N ASP A 72 -1.45 4.46 -17.71
CA ASP A 72 -1.57 4.38 -19.17
C ASP A 72 -1.85 2.94 -19.68
N LEU A 73 -1.48 1.94 -18.87
CA LEU A 73 -1.78 0.52 -19.10
C LEU A 73 -3.06 0.04 -18.39
N ASN A 74 -3.92 0.93 -17.88
CA ASN A 74 -5.12 0.61 -17.11
C ASN A 74 -4.88 -0.23 -15.85
N LYS A 75 -3.72 -0.07 -15.21
CA LYS A 75 -3.37 -0.71 -13.94
C LYS A 75 -3.44 0.30 -12.80
N VAL A 76 -3.95 -0.13 -11.65
CA VAL A 76 -4.16 0.72 -10.48
C VAL A 76 -3.21 0.31 -9.36
N ALA A 77 -2.32 1.23 -8.98
CA ALA A 77 -1.49 1.04 -7.80
C ALA A 77 -2.30 1.29 -6.52
N LEU A 78 -2.20 0.38 -5.56
CA LEU A 78 -2.88 0.42 -4.27
C LEU A 78 -1.88 0.52 -3.12
N HIS A 79 -2.13 1.45 -2.23
CA HIS A 79 -1.53 1.57 -0.91
C HIS A 79 -2.27 0.71 0.12
N ALA A 80 -2.21 -0.60 -0.09
CA ALA A 80 -2.85 -1.60 0.76
C ALA A 80 -1.85 -2.72 1.09
N GLY A 81 -2.11 -3.44 2.17
CA GLY A 81 -1.47 -4.73 2.42
C GLY A 81 -2.29 -5.86 1.79
N SER A 82 -1.74 -7.06 1.78
CA SER A 82 -2.50 -8.25 1.40
C SER A 82 -2.13 -9.46 2.24
N ILE A 83 -3.07 -10.40 2.32
CA ILE A 83 -2.84 -11.75 2.82
C ILE A 83 -3.44 -12.75 1.84
N SER A 84 -2.87 -13.94 1.74
CA SER A 84 -3.41 -15.03 0.94
C SER A 84 -3.21 -16.39 1.60
N ARG A 85 -4.23 -17.26 1.49
CA ARG A 85 -4.18 -18.66 1.91
C ARG A 85 -5.32 -19.43 1.24
N ASN A 86 -5.05 -20.62 0.70
CA ASN A 86 -6.06 -21.58 0.22
C ASN A 86 -7.14 -20.96 -0.71
N GLY A 87 -6.73 -20.15 -1.69
CA GLY A 87 -7.66 -19.50 -2.63
C GLY A 87 -8.29 -18.19 -2.12
N THR A 88 -8.15 -17.87 -0.84
CA THR A 88 -8.47 -16.54 -0.30
C THR A 88 -7.30 -15.60 -0.55
N CYS A 89 -7.60 -14.40 -1.07
CA CYS A 89 -6.68 -13.26 -1.11
C CYS A 89 -7.44 -12.01 -0.64
N ALA A 90 -7.00 -11.39 0.44
CA ALA A 90 -7.68 -10.26 1.06
C ALA A 90 -6.81 -9.00 0.99
N LEU A 91 -7.43 -7.87 0.62
CA LEU A 91 -6.82 -6.55 0.66
C LEU A 91 -7.00 -5.92 2.03
N LEU A 92 -5.91 -5.50 2.67
CA LEU A 92 -5.88 -4.85 3.96
C LEU A 92 -5.83 -3.34 3.75
N CYS A 93 -6.95 -2.67 4.00
CA CYS A 93 -7.12 -1.24 3.84
C CYS A 93 -7.14 -0.57 5.21
N ALA A 94 -6.16 0.27 5.51
CA ALA A 94 -6.12 1.03 6.75
C ALA A 94 -5.45 2.38 6.51
N THR A 95 -5.82 3.36 7.33
CA THR A 95 -5.10 4.63 7.42
C THR A 95 -3.63 4.39 7.80
N SER A 96 -2.77 5.38 7.54
CA SER A 96 -1.37 5.31 7.97
C SER A 96 -1.30 5.10 9.49
N GLY A 97 -0.52 4.11 9.93
CA GLY A 97 -0.46 3.70 11.35
C GLY A 97 -1.62 2.81 11.83
N GLY A 98 -2.61 2.51 10.97
CA GLY A 98 -3.76 1.66 11.28
C GLY A 98 -3.44 0.17 11.53
N GLY A 99 -2.17 -0.22 11.45
CA GLY A 99 -1.72 -1.56 11.85
C GLY A 99 -1.69 -2.62 10.76
N LYS A 100 -1.84 -2.27 9.46
CA LYS A 100 -1.77 -3.21 8.32
C LYS A 100 -0.60 -4.18 8.43
N THR A 101 0.62 -3.63 8.45
CA THR A 101 1.86 -4.41 8.51
C THR A 101 1.90 -5.37 9.70
N THR A 102 1.44 -4.91 10.87
CA THR A 102 1.45 -5.70 12.11
C THR A 102 0.42 -6.84 12.05
N LEU A 103 -0.76 -6.58 11.49
CA LEU A 103 -1.76 -7.62 11.25
C LEU A 103 -1.28 -8.63 10.21
N THR A 104 -0.69 -8.18 9.10
CA THR A 104 -0.09 -9.04 8.08
C THR A 104 0.98 -9.95 8.68
N ALA A 105 1.93 -9.39 9.44
CA ALA A 105 2.97 -10.17 10.12
C ALA A 105 2.39 -11.24 11.07
N SER A 106 1.33 -10.91 11.80
CA SER A 106 0.68 -11.86 12.71
C SER A 106 0.01 -13.02 11.96
N LEU A 107 -0.61 -12.74 10.81
CA LEU A 107 -1.23 -13.76 9.97
C LEU A 107 -0.19 -14.62 9.25
N ILE A 108 0.97 -14.06 8.87
CA ILE A 108 2.10 -14.82 8.33
C ILE A 108 2.56 -15.89 9.32
N ARG A 109 2.69 -15.55 10.61
CA ARG A 109 3.02 -16.52 11.67
C ARG A 109 1.98 -17.64 11.83
N ARG A 110 0.78 -17.44 11.27
CA ARG A 110 -0.33 -18.40 11.24
C ARG A 110 -0.46 -19.08 9.86
N GLY A 111 0.59 -19.04 9.05
CA GLY A 111 0.67 -19.75 7.77
C GLY A 111 0.00 -19.05 6.59
N TRP A 112 -0.34 -17.76 6.72
CA TRP A 112 -0.74 -16.95 5.56
C TRP A 112 0.49 -16.49 4.79
N GLN A 113 0.31 -16.28 3.49
CA GLN A 113 1.27 -15.56 2.65
C GLN A 113 0.82 -14.11 2.46
N THR A 114 1.66 -13.28 1.85
CA THR A 114 1.35 -11.89 1.52
C THR A 114 1.91 -11.53 0.15
N LEU A 115 1.18 -10.74 -0.64
CA LEU A 115 1.70 -10.10 -1.84
C LEU A 115 2.46 -8.81 -1.52
N GLY A 116 2.65 -8.51 -0.25
CA GLY A 116 3.36 -7.33 0.23
C GLY A 116 2.48 -6.36 1.00
N ASP A 117 3.15 -5.30 1.43
CA ASP A 117 2.59 -4.19 2.19
C ASP A 117 2.86 -2.88 1.44
N ASP A 118 1.92 -1.93 1.55
CA ASP A 118 1.96 -0.58 0.98
C ASP A 118 1.98 -0.43 -0.56
N LYS A 119 2.38 -1.43 -1.36
CA LYS A 119 2.53 -1.31 -2.82
C LYS A 119 2.05 -2.56 -3.56
N LEU A 120 0.78 -2.57 -3.95
CA LEU A 120 0.16 -3.60 -4.78
C LEU A 120 -0.28 -3.04 -6.12
N LEU A 121 -0.32 -3.88 -7.16
CA LEU A 121 -0.83 -3.51 -8.47
C LEU A 121 -2.09 -4.31 -8.77
N LEU A 122 -3.19 -3.61 -9.03
CA LEU A 122 -4.48 -4.17 -9.38
C LEU A 122 -4.76 -3.97 -10.87
N VAL A 123 -5.18 -5.04 -11.54
CA VAL A 123 -5.57 -5.02 -12.95
C VAL A 123 -6.84 -5.85 -13.17
N ILE A 124 -7.59 -5.54 -14.22
CA ILE A 124 -8.62 -6.44 -14.76
C ILE A 124 -8.00 -7.16 -15.94
N ASP A 125 -7.90 -8.49 -15.88
CA ASP A 125 -7.35 -9.28 -16.98
C ASP A 125 -8.29 -9.34 -18.19
N GLY A 126 -7.86 -9.99 -19.27
CA GLY A 126 -8.63 -10.09 -20.51
C GLY A 126 -9.96 -10.85 -20.36
N GLN A 127 -10.14 -11.57 -19.26
CA GLN A 127 -11.34 -12.32 -18.90
C GLN A 127 -12.27 -11.54 -17.97
N GLY A 128 -11.91 -10.30 -17.60
CA GLY A 128 -12.70 -9.48 -16.68
C GLY A 128 -12.46 -9.80 -15.21
N VAL A 129 -11.43 -10.60 -14.87
CA VAL A 129 -11.12 -10.99 -13.50
C VAL A 129 -10.10 -10.02 -12.90
N SER A 130 -10.37 -9.57 -11.68
CA SER A 130 -9.42 -8.77 -10.91
C SER A 130 -8.19 -9.61 -10.54
N ARG A 131 -7.00 -9.07 -10.77
CA ARG A 131 -5.71 -9.65 -10.40
C ARG A 131 -4.90 -8.65 -9.59
N LEU A 132 -4.35 -9.11 -8.48
CA LEU A 132 -3.38 -8.40 -7.68
C LEU A 132 -1.99 -8.97 -7.93
N SER A 133 -1.01 -8.10 -8.06
CA SER A 133 0.40 -8.45 -8.13
C SER A 133 1.20 -7.70 -7.08
N ALA A 134 2.17 -8.39 -6.49
CA ALA A 134 3.17 -7.80 -5.64
C ALA A 134 4.12 -6.92 -6.46
N LEU A 135 4.48 -5.75 -5.93
CA LEU A 135 5.52 -4.91 -6.50
C LEU A 135 6.84 -5.03 -5.74
N ILE A 136 6.76 -5.10 -4.41
CA ILE A 136 7.91 -5.16 -3.51
C ILE A 136 7.54 -6.01 -2.29
N HIS A 137 8.36 -7.00 -1.95
CA HIS A 137 8.19 -7.84 -0.76
C HIS A 137 8.95 -7.29 0.46
N ASN A 138 8.65 -6.05 0.83
CA ASN A 138 9.22 -5.40 2.00
C ASN A 138 8.13 -4.99 2.99
N PHE A 139 8.48 -5.01 4.27
CA PHE A 139 7.71 -4.33 5.32
C PHE A 139 8.43 -3.08 5.81
N ASN A 140 7.63 -2.11 6.24
CA ASN A 140 8.06 -0.95 6.99
C ASN A 140 7.70 -1.14 8.48
N LEU A 141 8.62 -1.75 9.24
CA LEU A 141 8.41 -2.16 10.64
C LEU A 141 9.07 -1.20 11.62
N HIS A 142 8.36 -0.85 12.70
CA HIS A 142 8.97 -0.12 13.82
C HIS A 142 9.76 -1.10 14.66
N PRO A 143 10.98 -0.79 15.16
CA PRO A 143 11.76 -1.69 16.02
C PRO A 143 10.99 -2.37 17.17
N ARG A 144 10.06 -1.65 17.82
CA ARG A 144 9.16 -2.17 18.86
C ARG A 144 8.29 -3.36 18.43
N THR A 145 8.15 -3.66 17.14
CA THR A 145 7.41 -4.85 16.68
C THR A 145 8.08 -6.14 17.14
N GLU A 146 9.37 -6.13 17.49
CA GLU A 146 10.06 -7.28 18.10
C GLU A 146 9.36 -7.78 19.39
N THR A 147 8.65 -6.89 20.10
CA THR A 147 7.90 -7.25 21.31
C THR A 147 6.74 -8.22 21.05
N TRP A 148 6.22 -8.24 19.82
CA TRP A 148 5.19 -9.17 19.38
C TRP A 148 5.75 -10.30 18.50
N PHE A 149 6.85 -10.02 17.78
CA PHE A 149 7.47 -10.94 16.83
C PHE A 149 8.98 -11.01 17.06
N PRO A 150 9.45 -11.80 18.05
CA PRO A 150 10.86 -11.88 18.40
C PRO A 150 11.78 -12.30 17.24
N GLU A 151 11.26 -13.06 16.27
CA GLU A 151 12.00 -13.50 15.09
C GLU A 151 12.48 -12.38 14.17
N ILE A 152 11.90 -11.17 14.27
CA ILE A 152 12.37 -9.97 13.55
C ILE A 152 13.78 -9.58 14.02
N GLY A 153 14.09 -9.81 15.30
CA GLY A 153 15.30 -9.33 15.95
C GLY A 153 15.41 -7.80 16.04
N ASP A 154 16.58 -7.33 16.48
CA ASP A 154 16.87 -5.91 16.64
C ASP A 154 17.17 -5.25 15.28
N ILE A 155 16.12 -4.69 14.68
CA ILE A 155 16.22 -3.92 13.44
C ILE A 155 16.62 -2.45 13.68
N SER A 156 16.85 -2.00 14.92
CA SER A 156 17.15 -0.59 15.22
C SER A 156 18.42 -0.08 14.52
N ARG A 157 19.35 -0.99 14.24
CA ARG A 157 20.62 -0.76 13.53
C ARG A 157 20.46 -0.53 12.02
N LEU A 158 19.30 -0.89 11.45
CA LEU A 158 19.02 -0.59 10.05
C LEU A 158 18.72 0.91 9.87
N PRO A 159 18.97 1.49 8.68
CA PRO A 159 18.57 2.86 8.38
C PRO A 159 17.06 3.05 8.49
N ARG A 160 16.63 4.23 8.99
CA ARG A 160 15.22 4.62 8.95
C ARG A 160 14.73 4.64 7.50
N TYR A 161 13.51 4.18 7.30
CA TYR A 161 12.85 4.23 6.00
C TYR A 161 12.62 5.68 5.55
N SER A 162 12.20 6.56 6.45
CA SER A 162 12.06 7.99 6.20
C SER A 162 12.41 8.81 7.43
N ALA A 163 12.65 10.11 7.25
CA ALA A 163 13.03 11.01 8.34
C ALA A 163 11.95 11.13 9.44
N TRP A 164 10.69 10.84 9.11
CA TRP A 164 9.51 11.08 9.94
C TRP A 164 9.01 9.84 10.69
N THR A 165 9.69 8.72 10.52
CA THR A 165 9.29 7.45 11.11
C THR A 165 10.47 6.70 11.69
N GLU A 166 10.22 6.00 12.79
CA GLU A 166 11.17 5.01 13.32
C GLU A 166 11.08 3.67 12.57
N LYS A 167 10.27 3.57 11.51
CA LYS A 167 10.18 2.33 10.74
C LYS A 167 11.45 2.06 9.93
N ARG A 168 11.75 0.78 9.75
CA ARG A 168 12.86 0.23 8.97
C ARG A 168 12.29 -0.61 7.84
N LYS A 169 12.95 -0.57 6.69
CA LYS A 169 12.65 -1.45 5.55
C LYS A 169 13.30 -2.79 5.78
N VAL A 170 12.51 -3.86 5.76
CA VAL A 170 12.98 -5.23 5.89
C VAL A 170 12.34 -6.11 4.82
N ARG A 171 13.08 -7.09 4.30
CA ARG A 171 12.55 -8.06 3.34
C ARG A 171 11.70 -9.09 4.07
N ILE A 172 10.51 -9.37 3.56
CA ILE A 172 9.57 -10.33 4.16
C ILE A 172 10.23 -11.72 4.23
N GLU A 173 10.78 -12.19 3.11
CA GLU A 173 11.47 -13.49 2.98
C GLU A 173 12.72 -13.64 3.87
N ALA A 174 13.32 -12.53 4.32
CA ALA A 174 14.45 -12.60 5.23
C ALA A 174 14.03 -12.92 6.67
N ILE A 175 12.79 -12.60 7.03
CA ILE A 175 12.23 -12.82 8.37
C ILE A 175 11.38 -14.09 8.38
N TRP A 176 10.49 -14.23 7.40
CA TRP A 176 9.59 -15.38 7.25
C TRP A 176 9.77 -15.99 5.84
N PRO A 177 10.69 -16.97 5.69
CA PRO A 177 10.88 -17.65 4.42
C PRO A 177 9.60 -18.35 3.92
N GLY A 178 9.27 -18.15 2.64
CA GLY A 178 8.07 -18.71 1.98
C GLY A 178 6.78 -17.92 2.25
N ALA A 179 6.86 -16.79 2.95
CA ALA A 179 5.69 -15.97 3.25
C ALA A 179 5.28 -15.04 2.10
N ALA A 180 6.13 -14.83 1.09
CA ALA A 180 5.79 -13.96 -0.03
C ALA A 180 5.06 -14.72 -1.15
N ALA A 181 3.99 -14.12 -1.65
CA ALA A 181 3.26 -14.53 -2.84
C ALA A 181 3.38 -13.43 -3.90
N PHE A 182 3.42 -13.79 -5.19
CA PHE A 182 3.60 -12.79 -6.24
C PHE A 182 2.27 -12.27 -6.80
N GLU A 183 1.23 -13.12 -6.80
CA GLU A 183 -0.05 -12.80 -7.41
C GLU A 183 -1.22 -13.44 -6.65
N GLY A 184 -2.42 -12.90 -6.86
CA GLY A 184 -3.65 -13.39 -6.25
C GLY A 184 -4.90 -12.78 -6.88
N VAL A 185 -6.03 -13.49 -6.77
CA VAL A 185 -7.35 -12.97 -7.17
C VAL A 185 -8.02 -12.43 -5.90
N PRO A 186 -8.28 -11.12 -5.77
CA PRO A 186 -8.90 -10.58 -4.57
C PRO A 186 -10.28 -11.19 -4.36
N THR A 187 -10.50 -11.61 -3.11
CA THR A 187 -11.75 -12.20 -2.61
C THR A 187 -12.39 -11.31 -1.56
N HIS A 188 -11.58 -10.56 -0.80
CA HIS A 188 -12.02 -9.74 0.32
C HIS A 188 -11.35 -8.36 0.35
N VAL A 189 -12.04 -7.38 0.92
CA VAL A 189 -11.52 -6.07 1.29
C VAL A 189 -11.80 -5.85 2.78
N LEU A 190 -10.74 -5.62 3.55
CA LEU A 190 -10.80 -5.40 4.99
C LEU A 190 -10.55 -3.92 5.26
N ALA A 191 -11.55 -3.21 5.81
CA ALA A 191 -11.32 -1.91 6.44
C ALA A 191 -10.85 -2.13 7.87
N ILE A 192 -9.59 -1.82 8.12
CA ILE A 192 -8.92 -2.04 9.40
C ILE A 192 -8.87 -0.74 10.18
N GLU A 193 -9.29 -0.81 11.44
CA GLU A 193 -9.16 0.27 12.41
C GLU A 193 -8.55 -0.27 13.70
N ARG A 194 -7.86 0.60 14.46
CA ARG A 194 -7.37 0.28 15.80
C ARG A 194 -8.29 0.87 16.83
N SER A 195 -8.55 0.13 17.91
CA SER A 195 -9.33 0.62 19.04
C SER A 195 -8.65 0.27 20.36
N SER A 196 -8.50 1.26 21.24
CA SER A 196 -8.07 1.06 22.63
C SER A 196 -9.20 0.58 23.53
N ALA A 197 -10.45 0.61 23.07
CA ALA A 197 -11.62 0.20 23.84
C ALA A 197 -11.80 -1.33 23.90
N ILE A 198 -11.02 -2.08 23.11
CA ILE A 198 -11.06 -3.55 23.08
C ILE A 198 -9.64 -4.12 23.14
N SER A 199 -9.51 -5.31 23.72
CA SER A 199 -8.26 -6.06 23.78
C SER A 199 -8.15 -7.16 22.71
N ASP A 200 -9.22 -7.36 21.95
CA ASP A 200 -9.40 -8.46 21.00
C ASP A 200 -9.59 -7.93 19.56
N ILE A 201 -9.85 -8.81 18.60
CA ILE A 201 -10.29 -8.48 17.25
C ILE A 201 -11.81 -8.56 17.16
N ARG A 202 -12.43 -7.65 16.42
CA ARG A 202 -13.84 -7.75 16.04
C ARG A 202 -13.95 -7.68 14.53
N VAL A 203 -14.74 -8.59 13.98
CA VAL A 203 -14.99 -8.68 12.54
C VAL A 203 -16.48 -8.56 12.30
N ALA A 204 -16.86 -7.64 11.41
CA ALA A 204 -18.24 -7.46 11.00
C ALA A 204 -18.32 -7.33 9.47
N PRO A 205 -19.42 -7.76 8.84
CA PRO A 205 -19.64 -7.49 7.42
C PRO A 205 -19.58 -5.99 7.13
N MET A 206 -18.93 -5.62 6.02
CA MET A 206 -18.99 -4.27 5.48
C MET A 206 -20.13 -4.20 4.44
N PRO A 207 -21.01 -3.19 4.50
CA PRO A 207 -21.99 -2.93 3.44
C PRO A 207 -21.31 -2.80 2.07
N LYS A 208 -21.96 -3.30 1.02
CA LYS A 208 -21.37 -3.40 -0.33
C LYS A 208 -21.00 -2.02 -0.89
N GLU A 209 -21.80 -1.01 -0.57
CA GLU A 209 -21.62 0.39 -0.92
C GLU A 209 -20.39 1.03 -0.27
N GLU A 210 -19.84 0.46 0.82
CA GLU A 210 -18.63 0.95 1.48
C GLU A 210 -17.33 0.36 0.91
N VAL A 211 -17.41 -0.72 0.13
CA VAL A 211 -16.24 -1.42 -0.43
C VAL A 211 -15.47 -0.54 -1.43
N LEU A 212 -16.19 0.06 -2.39
CA LEU A 212 -15.58 0.94 -3.39
C LEU A 212 -14.96 2.20 -2.74
N PRO A 213 -15.65 2.94 -1.86
CA PRO A 213 -15.03 4.02 -1.08
C PRO A 213 -13.79 3.60 -0.30
N THR A 214 -13.79 2.39 0.27
CA THR A 214 -12.63 1.86 1.01
C THR A 214 -11.43 1.67 0.09
N LEU A 215 -11.63 1.08 -1.10
CA LEU A 215 -10.60 0.92 -2.12
C LEU A 215 -10.11 2.24 -2.69
N LEU A 216 -11.01 3.19 -2.96
CA LEU A 216 -10.68 4.52 -3.48
C LEU A 216 -9.72 5.27 -2.55
N ARG A 217 -9.83 5.08 -1.23
CA ARG A 217 -8.90 5.67 -0.24
C ARG A 217 -7.50 5.06 -0.29
N GLN A 218 -7.31 3.91 -0.93
CA GLN A 218 -6.01 3.26 -1.06
C GLN A 218 -5.29 3.66 -2.35
N THR A 219 -5.81 4.57 -3.17
CA THR A 219 -5.08 5.07 -4.34
C THR A 219 -5.21 6.57 -4.49
N VAL A 220 -4.26 7.18 -5.18
CA VAL A 220 -4.35 8.60 -5.53
C VAL A 220 -5.06 8.72 -6.86
N VAL A 221 -6.10 9.54 -6.92
CA VAL A 221 -6.85 9.81 -8.16
C VAL A 221 -6.37 11.13 -8.76
N PRO A 222 -5.86 11.16 -10.01
CA PRO A 222 -5.47 12.39 -10.68
C PRO A 222 -6.68 13.25 -11.04
N LYS A 223 -6.44 14.54 -11.27
CA LYS A 223 -7.45 15.48 -11.80
C LYS A 223 -7.80 15.22 -13.27
N ASP A 224 -6.98 14.44 -13.99
CA ASP A 224 -7.28 14.00 -15.35
C ASP A 224 -8.50 13.07 -15.36
N ARG A 225 -9.53 13.45 -16.13
CA ARG A 225 -10.82 12.75 -16.14
C ARG A 225 -10.74 11.35 -16.73
N ASN A 226 -9.93 11.15 -17.77
CA ASN A 226 -9.82 9.84 -18.43
C ASN A 226 -9.16 8.83 -17.49
N GLN A 227 -8.07 9.25 -16.85
CA GLN A 227 -7.35 8.43 -15.87
C GLN A 227 -8.19 8.17 -14.62
N ALA A 228 -8.90 9.19 -14.12
CA ALA A 228 -9.82 9.01 -12.99
C ALA A 228 -10.93 7.99 -13.32
N ALA A 229 -11.51 8.05 -14.53
CA ALA A 229 -12.54 7.12 -14.99
C ALA A 229 -12.00 5.69 -15.12
N GLN A 230 -10.78 5.49 -15.62
CA GLN A 230 -10.13 4.18 -15.72
C GLN A 230 -9.88 3.56 -14.34
N ILE A 231 -9.33 4.35 -13.40
CA ILE A 231 -9.14 3.91 -12.01
C ILE A 231 -10.49 3.50 -11.40
N LEU A 232 -11.51 4.34 -11.52
CA LEU A 232 -12.84 4.05 -10.99
C LEU A 232 -13.43 2.76 -11.60
N LYS A 233 -13.24 2.53 -12.91
CA LYS A 233 -13.70 1.31 -13.59
C LYS A 233 -13.06 0.06 -12.99
N VAL A 234 -11.74 0.03 -12.81
CA VAL A 234 -11.01 -1.12 -12.22
C VAL A 234 -11.43 -1.36 -10.78
N LEU A 235 -11.54 -0.29 -9.98
CA LEU A 235 -11.94 -0.39 -8.57
C LEU A 235 -13.39 -0.83 -8.42
N ALA A 236 -14.32 -0.33 -9.25
CA ALA A 236 -15.72 -0.72 -9.21
C ALA A 236 -15.92 -2.19 -9.64
N ALA A 237 -15.22 -2.64 -10.68
CA ALA A 237 -15.23 -4.04 -11.11
C ALA A 237 -14.70 -4.98 -10.02
N THR A 238 -13.67 -4.55 -9.28
CA THR A 238 -13.14 -5.33 -8.15
C THR A 238 -14.10 -5.29 -6.96
N ALA A 239 -14.66 -4.12 -6.64
CA ALA A 239 -15.60 -3.95 -5.54
C ALA A 239 -16.87 -4.79 -5.72
N SER A 240 -17.31 -5.07 -6.97
CA SER A 240 -18.50 -5.88 -7.24
C SER A 240 -18.29 -7.37 -6.95
N THR A 241 -17.06 -7.88 -7.04
CA THR A 241 -16.76 -9.32 -6.88
C THR A 241 -16.28 -9.70 -5.49
N VAL A 242 -15.68 -8.78 -4.75
CA VAL A 242 -15.14 -9.04 -3.40
C VAL A 242 -16.18 -8.92 -2.28
N LYS A 243 -15.97 -9.63 -1.18
CA LYS A 243 -16.68 -9.43 0.09
C LYS A 243 -16.00 -8.32 0.90
N GLY A 244 -16.77 -7.52 1.61
CA GLY A 244 -16.24 -6.47 2.49
C GLY A 244 -16.31 -6.86 3.97
N LEU A 245 -15.27 -6.54 4.73
CA LEU A 245 -15.21 -6.74 6.19
C LEU A 245 -14.71 -5.48 6.90
N LYS A 246 -15.32 -5.13 8.02
CA LYS A 246 -14.78 -4.17 8.99
C LYS A 246 -14.05 -4.96 10.07
N VAL A 247 -12.80 -4.59 10.32
CA VAL A 247 -11.91 -5.27 11.27
C VAL A 247 -11.41 -4.27 12.28
N THR A 248 -11.91 -4.35 13.51
CA THR A 248 -11.43 -3.55 14.63
C THR A 248 -10.37 -4.34 15.39
N VAL A 249 -9.17 -3.77 15.51
CA VAL A 249 -8.01 -4.42 16.12
C VAL A 249 -7.69 -3.78 17.48
N GLY A 250 -7.78 -4.58 18.54
CA GLY A 250 -7.41 -4.20 19.90
C GLY A 250 -5.90 -4.06 20.13
N GLN A 251 -5.51 -3.42 21.25
CA GLN A 251 -4.09 -3.17 21.55
C GLN A 251 -3.27 -4.43 21.85
N GLU A 252 -3.90 -5.43 22.47
CA GLU A 252 -3.23 -6.62 22.99
C GLU A 252 -3.45 -7.87 22.13
N VAL A 253 -4.11 -7.75 20.98
CA VAL A 253 -4.46 -8.91 20.14
C VAL A 253 -3.20 -9.70 19.73
N TYR A 254 -2.09 -9.01 19.48
CA TYR A 254 -0.87 -9.64 18.98
C TYR A 254 -0.08 -10.40 20.06
N ARG A 255 -0.42 -10.24 21.34
CA ARG A 255 0.15 -11.04 22.43
C ARG A 255 -0.53 -12.40 22.57
N HIS A 256 -1.72 -12.56 22.00
CA HIS A 256 -2.56 -13.75 22.08
C HIS A 256 -2.94 -14.18 20.66
N PRO A 257 -2.06 -14.89 19.94
CA PRO A 257 -2.28 -15.21 18.52
C PRO A 257 -3.58 -15.94 18.22
N ASP A 258 -4.11 -16.73 19.17
CA ASP A 258 -5.40 -17.42 19.15
C ASP A 258 -6.58 -16.47 18.88
N ARG A 259 -6.46 -15.21 19.31
CA ARG A 259 -7.49 -14.19 19.08
C ARG A 259 -7.71 -13.83 17.61
N LEU A 260 -6.79 -14.18 16.72
CA LEU A 260 -6.97 -13.96 15.28
C LEU A 260 -7.87 -15.00 14.59
N GLU A 261 -8.26 -16.08 15.30
CA GLU A 261 -9.11 -17.14 14.75
C GLU A 261 -10.44 -16.61 14.21
N ALA A 262 -11.07 -15.68 14.94
CA ALA A 262 -12.33 -15.06 14.51
C ALA A 262 -12.22 -14.34 13.15
N LEU A 263 -11.03 -13.82 12.79
CA LEU A 263 -10.80 -13.25 11.47
C LEU A 263 -10.58 -14.34 10.42
N GLU A 264 -9.81 -15.38 10.74
CA GLU A 264 -9.56 -16.49 9.81
C GLU A 264 -10.83 -17.26 9.48
N GLU A 265 -11.70 -17.51 10.45
CA GLU A 265 -12.99 -18.17 10.26
C GLU A 265 -13.87 -17.47 9.22
N VAL A 266 -13.87 -16.13 9.20
CA VAL A 266 -14.66 -15.34 8.25
C VAL A 266 -14.00 -15.26 6.86
N LEU A 267 -12.68 -15.49 6.79
CA LEU A 267 -11.91 -15.49 5.55
C LEU A 267 -11.93 -16.84 4.81
N HIS A 268 -12.38 -17.90 5.46
CA HIS A 268 -12.59 -19.24 4.89
C HIS A 268 -14.00 -19.42 4.33
#